data_AF-Q6QUT0-F1
#
_entry.id   AF-Q6QUT0-F1
#
_cell.length_a   1.000
_cell.length_b   1.000
_cell.length_c   1.000
_cell.angle_alpha   90.00
_cell.angle_beta   90.00
_cell.angle_gamma   90.00
#
_symmetry.space_group_name_H-M   'P 1'
#
loop_
_entity.id
_entity.type
_entity.pdbx_description
1 polymer ?
#
loop_
_entity_poly.entity_id
_entity_poly.type
_entity_poly.pdbx_seq_one_letter_code
_entity_poly.pdbx_strand_id
1 'polypeptide(L)'
;MFNNRIRTAALAGAIAISTAASGVAIPAFAQETNPTFNITNGFNDADGSTAQPVESVNHTEAELLAATDVTAAYLNDFQNGDVRAIVAELIATSENGFDPSEEAAYQTFEAARQIATQQLAASAETITKTRESVKYALEVDQAATEAFEAYRSALNGAASAINPLIAAANTANRTDKSEVELYDALYAYDLNVTAPELKPAYDELLALQKEVNEDVEWVGEWAIDHGYDDYVTRDHAKAVQALKAAIDAQVEAVKPVRDDAIAKNLLAQKSDVLVRQLFLERATAQRDTLRVVEAIFATATRYVELYESDENVNVEGDTLRNHYVALLPTLFGAASFNVGVLDTADDAAIDFYLVWDTDLATNDEDAAYAEEKRQFALLTYAKVFINGIWQEEVKYVQNLDEGARAEAARIEAERLADEAYRAEQLRIAQEAADAQKTIAEALAKEAEGNNDNSSDNSSDDKETGSSDIGSWGPFAAIAAIIAAIAAIFPFLSGIVKF
;
A
#
# COMPACT_ATOMS: atom_id res chain seq x y z
N MET A 1 51.49 -0.86 -6.30
CA MET A 1 51.09 0.48 -6.79
C MET A 1 50.01 0.27 -7.84
N PHE A 2 48.84 0.90 -7.80
CA PHE A 2 48.20 1.65 -6.70
C PHE A 2 46.66 1.38 -6.74
N ASN A 3 45.95 1.71 -5.67
CA ASN A 3 44.59 1.21 -5.41
C ASN A 3 43.53 1.62 -6.44
N ASN A 4 42.56 0.72 -6.68
CA ASN A 4 41.23 1.07 -7.18
C ASN A 4 40.54 2.00 -6.16
N ARG A 5 40.56 3.32 -6.39
CA ARG A 5 39.69 4.33 -5.76
C ARG A 5 39.81 5.65 -6.52
N ILE A 6 39.07 5.80 -7.62
CA ILE A 6 38.58 7.05 -8.27
C ILE A 6 37.70 6.63 -9.48
N ARG A 7 36.43 6.32 -9.21
CA ARG A 7 35.32 6.36 -10.20
C ARG A 7 33.98 6.83 -9.56
N THR A 8 34.03 7.33 -8.33
CA THR A 8 32.87 7.66 -7.48
C THR A 8 32.69 9.17 -7.28
N ALA A 9 33.27 10.00 -8.17
CA ALA A 9 33.33 11.46 -8.01
C ALA A 9 33.03 12.24 -9.31
N ALA A 10 32.60 11.56 -10.38
CA ALA A 10 32.36 12.17 -11.70
C ALA A 10 30.92 11.99 -12.23
N LEU A 11 30.04 11.34 -11.46
CA LEU A 11 28.63 11.08 -11.81
C LEU A 11 27.63 11.75 -10.84
N ALA A 12 28.08 12.80 -10.14
CA ALA A 12 27.28 13.59 -9.21
C ALA A 12 27.08 15.06 -9.65
N GLY A 13 27.62 15.44 -10.83
CA GLY A 13 27.62 16.83 -11.33
C GLY A 13 26.84 17.04 -12.64
N ALA A 14 25.98 16.08 -13.02
CA ALA A 14 25.25 16.11 -14.30
C ALA A 14 23.73 15.86 -14.15
N ILE A 15 23.22 15.69 -12.93
CA ILE A 15 21.78 15.57 -12.63
C ILE A 15 21.37 16.82 -11.84
N ALA A 16 21.41 17.97 -12.53
CA ALA A 16 21.06 19.27 -11.97
C ALA A 16 20.42 20.23 -13.01
N ILE A 17 20.37 19.86 -14.30
CA ILE A 17 19.81 20.67 -15.38
C ILE A 17 18.98 19.78 -16.34
N SER A 18 17.91 19.21 -15.81
CA SER A 18 16.81 18.63 -16.60
C SER A 18 15.43 18.81 -15.97
N THR A 19 15.35 19.51 -14.83
CA THR A 19 14.15 19.75 -14.02
C THR A 19 13.19 20.81 -14.63
N ALA A 20 13.21 20.99 -15.96
CA ALA A 20 12.55 22.12 -16.62
C ALA A 20 12.16 21.85 -18.10
N ALA A 21 11.32 20.83 -18.35
CA ALA A 21 10.33 20.82 -19.45
C ALA A 21 9.49 19.52 -19.44
N SER A 22 8.17 19.66 -19.67
CA SER A 22 7.20 18.58 -19.98
C SER A 22 7.15 17.37 -19.05
N GLY A 23 6.10 17.30 -18.24
CA GLY A 23 5.79 16.20 -17.32
C GLY A 23 4.93 16.77 -16.21
N VAL A 24 3.61 16.58 -16.29
CA VAL A 24 2.67 17.14 -15.31
C VAL A 24 2.93 16.44 -13.98
N ALA A 25 3.49 17.18 -13.02
CA ALA A 25 3.60 16.70 -11.65
C ALA A 25 2.20 16.55 -11.07
N ILE A 26 1.94 15.40 -10.44
CA ILE A 26 0.72 15.12 -9.72
C ILE A 26 1.12 15.04 -8.23
N PRO A 27 0.98 16.13 -7.45
CA PRO A 27 1.12 16.04 -6.00
C PRO A 27 0.13 15.03 -5.41
N ALA A 28 0.57 14.24 -4.44
CA ALA A 28 -0.33 13.42 -3.64
C ALA A 28 -1.07 14.29 -2.62
N PHE A 29 -2.14 13.76 -2.02
CA PHE A 29 -2.84 14.42 -0.92
C PHE A 29 -1.88 14.73 0.23
N ALA A 30 -1.89 15.98 0.68
CA ALA A 30 -1.14 16.50 1.83
C ALA A 30 0.36 16.13 1.84
N GLN A 31 1.21 17.00 1.28
CA GLN A 31 2.65 16.99 1.59
C GLN A 31 2.92 17.54 3.01
N GLU A 32 2.35 16.89 4.03
CA GLU A 32 2.78 17.10 5.40
C GLU A 32 4.24 16.64 5.58
N THR A 33 4.96 17.30 6.49
CA THR A 33 6.43 17.25 6.56
C THR A 33 6.97 16.00 7.26
N ASN A 34 6.42 14.82 6.95
CA ASN A 34 6.77 13.54 7.58
C ASN A 34 7.45 12.61 6.56
N PRO A 35 8.76 12.33 6.67
CA PRO A 35 9.55 11.65 5.63
C PRO A 35 9.34 10.11 5.56
N THR A 36 8.28 9.60 6.17
CA THR A 36 7.91 8.17 6.21
C THR A 36 7.00 7.74 5.07
N PHE A 37 6.34 8.66 4.37
CA PHE A 37 5.47 8.35 3.23
C PHE A 37 6.30 8.11 1.96
N ASN A 38 6.59 6.85 1.65
CA ASN A 38 7.06 6.47 0.32
C ASN A 38 5.91 6.64 -0.70
N ILE A 39 6.20 7.35 -1.79
CA ILE A 39 5.28 7.54 -2.91
C ILE A 39 5.89 6.82 -4.11
N THR A 40 5.45 5.58 -4.35
CA THR A 40 5.97 4.75 -5.43
C THR A 40 5.27 5.11 -6.75
N ASN A 41 5.99 5.78 -7.67
CA ASN A 41 5.49 6.21 -8.99
C ASN A 41 4.22 7.09 -8.98
N GLY A 42 3.90 7.74 -7.85
CA GLY A 42 2.68 8.55 -7.69
C GLY A 42 1.51 7.82 -7.05
N PHE A 43 1.67 6.55 -6.67
CA PHE A 43 0.69 5.81 -5.86
C PHE A 43 1.02 5.96 -4.36
N ASN A 44 0.00 5.83 -3.52
CA ASN A 44 0.14 5.96 -2.06
C ASN A 44 0.40 4.58 -1.43
N ASP A 45 1.60 4.38 -0.90
CA ASP A 45 1.95 3.13 -0.21
C ASP A 45 1.19 3.00 1.13
N ALA A 46 0.82 4.11 1.78
CA ALA A 46 0.25 4.13 3.13
C ALA A 46 -1.26 3.82 3.20
N ASP A 47 -1.99 3.86 2.08
CA ASP A 47 -3.40 3.41 1.98
C ASP A 47 -3.55 2.08 1.22
N GLY A 48 -2.44 1.41 0.87
CA GLY A 48 -2.46 0.12 0.18
C GLY A 48 -2.95 0.18 -1.28
N SER A 49 -3.07 1.37 -1.88
CA SER A 49 -3.41 1.51 -3.30
C SER A 49 -2.26 1.17 -4.25
N THR A 50 -1.01 1.28 -3.82
CA THR A 50 0.12 0.73 -4.58
C THR A 50 0.00 -0.79 -4.72
N ALA A 51 0.22 -1.28 -5.94
CA ALA A 51 0.31 -2.71 -6.22
C ALA A 51 1.63 -3.28 -5.68
N GLN A 52 1.58 -3.92 -4.51
CA GLN A 52 2.70 -4.62 -3.90
C GLN A 52 2.63 -6.13 -4.22
N PRO A 53 3.76 -6.80 -4.53
CA PRO A 53 3.80 -8.25 -4.66
C PRO A 53 3.66 -8.90 -3.28
N VAL A 54 2.71 -9.79 -3.11
CA VAL A 54 2.44 -10.49 -1.84
C VAL A 54 3.00 -11.92 -1.82
N GLU A 55 3.47 -12.33 -0.64
CA GLU A 55 3.80 -13.73 -0.37
C GLU A 55 2.52 -14.57 -0.19
N SER A 56 2.69 -15.88 -0.08
CA SER A 56 1.58 -16.82 0.16
C SER A 56 1.51 -17.09 1.66
N VAL A 57 0.53 -16.52 2.35
CA VAL A 57 0.43 -16.56 3.82
C VAL A 57 -0.99 -16.90 4.23
N ASN A 58 -1.15 -17.94 5.06
CA ASN A 58 -2.46 -18.33 5.58
C ASN A 58 -2.88 -17.44 6.75
N HIS A 59 -3.61 -16.36 6.47
CA HIS A 59 -4.45 -15.68 7.46
C HIS A 59 -5.83 -16.32 7.41
N THR A 60 -6.32 -16.87 8.52
CA THR A 60 -7.61 -17.57 8.57
C THR A 60 -8.78 -16.59 8.39
N GLU A 61 -9.93 -17.08 7.91
CA GLU A 61 -11.12 -16.22 7.72
C GLU A 61 -11.51 -15.48 9.02
N ALA A 62 -11.34 -16.10 10.19
CA ALA A 62 -11.59 -15.47 11.49
C ALA A 62 -10.59 -14.33 11.83
N GLU A 63 -9.34 -14.42 11.37
CA GLU A 63 -8.34 -13.34 11.51
C GLU A 63 -8.61 -12.19 10.51
N LEU A 64 -9.08 -12.52 9.30
CA LEU A 64 -9.49 -11.53 8.30
C LEU A 64 -10.77 -10.79 8.73
N LEU A 65 -11.74 -11.50 9.29
CA LEU A 65 -12.93 -10.92 9.93
C LEU A 65 -12.52 -9.97 11.05
N ALA A 66 -11.74 -10.43 12.02
CA ALA A 66 -11.33 -9.60 13.16
C ALA A 66 -10.54 -8.34 12.73
N ALA A 67 -9.71 -8.43 11.68
CA ALA A 67 -9.00 -7.29 11.13
C ALA A 67 -9.94 -6.27 10.42
N THR A 68 -10.92 -6.77 9.66
CA THR A 68 -11.89 -5.91 8.97
C THR A 68 -12.96 -5.33 9.91
N ASP A 69 -13.35 -6.04 10.97
CA ASP A 69 -14.34 -5.58 11.96
C ASP A 69 -13.85 -4.38 12.79
N VAL A 70 -12.55 -4.31 13.11
CA VAL A 70 -11.95 -3.15 13.80
C VAL A 70 -12.16 -1.86 12.99
N THR A 71 -12.09 -1.97 11.66
CA THR A 71 -12.30 -0.82 10.75
C THR A 71 -13.80 -0.57 10.53
N ALA A 72 -14.61 -1.63 10.44
CA ALA A 72 -16.06 -1.53 10.29
C ALA A 72 -16.73 -0.83 11.48
N ALA A 73 -16.28 -1.07 12.71
CA ALA A 73 -16.81 -0.41 13.91
C ALA A 73 -16.70 1.12 13.83
N TYR A 74 -15.52 1.64 13.45
CA TYR A 74 -15.30 3.08 13.27
C TYR A 74 -16.15 3.68 12.12
N LEU A 75 -16.33 2.94 11.03
CA LEU A 75 -17.12 3.39 9.89
C LEU A 75 -18.63 3.35 10.17
N ASN A 76 -19.10 2.39 10.97
CA ASN A 76 -20.50 2.32 11.43
C ASN A 76 -20.91 3.58 12.21
N ASP A 77 -20.03 4.11 13.07
CA ASP A 77 -20.32 5.31 13.85
C ASP A 77 -20.47 6.56 12.94
N PHE A 78 -19.69 6.61 11.85
CA PHE A 78 -19.84 7.61 10.79
C PHE A 78 -21.12 7.40 9.95
N GLN A 79 -21.41 6.16 9.54
CA GLN A 79 -22.57 5.79 8.70
C GLN A 79 -23.91 6.15 9.34
N ASN A 80 -24.08 5.91 10.65
CA ASN A 80 -25.35 6.13 11.36
C ASN A 80 -25.69 7.62 11.58
N GLY A 81 -24.98 8.53 10.90
CA GLY A 81 -25.13 9.98 11.02
C GLY A 81 -24.45 10.55 12.27
N ASP A 82 -23.78 9.71 13.06
CA ASP A 82 -23.14 10.07 14.31
C ASP A 82 -21.66 10.45 14.12
N VAL A 83 -21.40 11.23 13.05
CA VAL A 83 -20.36 12.28 13.06
C VAL A 83 -20.48 13.10 14.35
N ARG A 84 -21.72 13.28 14.85
CA ARG A 84 -22.00 13.82 16.18
C ARG A 84 -21.43 12.96 17.32
N ALA A 85 -21.40 11.63 17.27
CA ALA A 85 -20.75 10.78 18.29
C ALA A 85 -19.23 10.86 18.22
N ILE A 86 -18.63 10.80 17.03
CA ILE A 86 -17.17 10.99 16.86
C ILE A 86 -16.75 12.34 17.46
N VAL A 87 -17.49 13.41 17.14
CA VAL A 87 -17.28 14.75 17.71
C VAL A 87 -17.64 14.80 19.20
N ALA A 88 -18.68 14.10 19.66
CA ALA A 88 -19.13 14.14 21.07
C ALA A 88 -18.26 13.30 22.00
N GLU A 89 -17.58 12.25 21.54
CA GLU A 89 -16.59 11.51 22.32
C GLU A 89 -15.32 12.36 22.51
N LEU A 90 -14.86 13.03 21.44
CA LEU A 90 -13.77 14.01 21.52
C LEU A 90 -14.12 15.19 22.45
N ILE A 91 -15.36 15.68 22.42
CA ILE A 91 -15.85 16.69 23.38
C ILE A 91 -15.97 16.12 24.81
N ALA A 92 -16.47 14.90 24.99
CA ALA A 92 -16.69 14.29 26.30
C ALA A 92 -15.39 13.83 26.99
N THR A 93 -14.32 13.61 26.24
CA THR A 93 -12.97 13.35 26.75
C THR A 93 -12.18 14.62 27.08
N SER A 94 -12.68 15.80 26.71
CA SER A 94 -12.06 17.08 27.07
C SER A 94 -12.21 17.42 28.57
N GLU A 95 -11.11 17.83 29.22
CA GLU A 95 -11.07 18.04 30.68
C GLU A 95 -11.94 19.20 31.18
N ASN A 96 -12.30 20.15 30.31
CA ASN A 96 -13.01 21.39 30.67
C ASN A 96 -14.52 21.35 30.36
N GLY A 97 -15.02 20.28 29.73
CA GLY A 97 -16.36 20.24 29.14
C GLY A 97 -16.46 21.00 27.82
N PHE A 98 -17.68 21.18 27.30
CA PHE A 98 -17.89 21.77 25.97
C PHE A 98 -17.48 23.25 25.91
N ASP A 99 -16.34 23.49 25.26
CA ASP A 99 -15.91 24.81 24.80
C ASP A 99 -16.51 25.10 23.41
N PRO A 100 -17.28 26.20 23.23
CA PRO A 100 -17.80 26.63 21.93
C PRO A 100 -16.78 27.41 21.07
N SER A 101 -15.50 27.48 21.45
CA SER A 101 -14.47 28.20 20.69
C SER A 101 -14.17 27.57 19.32
N GLU A 102 -13.73 28.41 18.38
CA GLU A 102 -13.29 27.96 17.06
C GLU A 102 -11.96 27.19 17.14
N GLU A 103 -11.13 27.46 18.17
CA GLU A 103 -9.94 26.67 18.48
C GLU A 103 -10.31 25.23 18.92
N ALA A 104 -11.32 25.07 19.79
CA ALA A 104 -11.81 23.74 20.18
C ALA A 104 -12.44 23.00 18.97
N ALA A 105 -13.13 23.70 18.08
CA ALA A 105 -13.64 23.12 16.84
C ALA A 105 -12.52 22.64 15.91
N TYR A 106 -11.47 23.45 15.72
CA TYR A 106 -10.25 23.08 14.98
C TYR A 106 -9.59 21.83 15.58
N GLN A 107 -9.34 21.82 16.90
CA GLN A 107 -8.72 20.70 17.60
C GLN A 107 -9.56 19.41 17.48
N THR A 108 -10.89 19.53 17.50
CA THR A 108 -11.81 18.39 17.35
C THR A 108 -11.78 17.80 15.94
N PHE A 109 -11.85 18.63 14.89
CA PHE A 109 -11.74 18.12 13.51
C PHE A 109 -10.34 17.57 13.20
N GLU A 110 -9.29 18.16 13.78
CA GLU A 110 -7.92 17.66 13.65
C GLU A 110 -7.73 16.30 14.33
N ALA A 111 -8.27 16.09 15.54
CA ALA A 111 -8.25 14.79 16.19
C ALA A 111 -9.05 13.74 15.38
N ALA A 112 -10.22 14.11 14.85
CA ALA A 112 -11.03 13.22 14.00
C ALA A 112 -10.31 12.86 12.68
N ARG A 113 -9.59 13.81 12.06
CA ARG A 113 -8.71 13.58 10.91
C ARG A 113 -7.62 12.56 11.26
N GLN A 114 -6.88 12.78 12.35
CA GLN A 114 -5.81 11.87 12.77
C GLN A 114 -6.29 10.45 13.09
N ILE A 115 -7.51 10.28 13.59
CA ILE A 115 -8.13 8.95 13.76
C ILE A 115 -8.44 8.33 12.39
N ALA A 116 -9.01 9.08 11.43
CA ALA A 116 -9.26 8.59 10.08
C ALA A 116 -7.97 8.14 9.37
N THR A 117 -6.88 8.91 9.49
CA THR A 117 -5.55 8.55 8.97
C THR A 117 -5.01 7.25 9.59
N GLN A 118 -5.19 7.05 10.91
CA GLN A 118 -4.78 5.81 11.58
C GLN A 118 -5.58 4.59 11.10
N GLN A 119 -6.89 4.75 10.93
CA GLN A 119 -7.76 3.71 10.38
C GLN A 119 -7.43 3.39 8.91
N LEU A 120 -7.04 4.40 8.12
CA LEU A 120 -6.60 4.22 6.73
C LEU A 120 -5.31 3.38 6.65
N ALA A 121 -4.35 3.61 7.55
CA ALA A 121 -3.14 2.79 7.65
C ALA A 121 -3.45 1.34 8.12
N ALA A 122 -4.37 1.14 9.07
CA ALA A 122 -4.81 -0.19 9.49
C ALA A 122 -5.55 -0.94 8.36
N SER A 123 -6.34 -0.22 7.57
CA SER A 123 -6.99 -0.75 6.35
C SER A 123 -5.96 -1.18 5.30
N ALA A 124 -4.86 -0.44 5.11
CA ALA A 124 -3.76 -0.82 4.22
C ALA A 124 -3.05 -2.13 4.63
N GLU A 125 -2.83 -2.33 5.93
CA GLU A 125 -2.30 -3.59 6.47
C GLU A 125 -3.29 -4.75 6.22
N THR A 126 -4.58 -4.50 6.44
CA THR A 126 -5.65 -5.49 6.23
C THR A 126 -5.84 -5.87 4.76
N ILE A 127 -5.73 -4.90 3.84
CA ILE A 127 -5.67 -5.12 2.38
C ILE A 127 -4.45 -5.99 2.01
N THR A 128 -3.34 -5.89 2.74
CA THR A 128 -2.15 -6.71 2.47
C THR A 128 -2.37 -8.16 2.93
N LYS A 129 -2.86 -8.38 4.16
CA LYS A 129 -3.16 -9.73 4.69
C LYS A 129 -4.23 -10.46 3.87
N THR A 130 -5.27 -9.76 3.43
CA THR A 130 -6.32 -10.34 2.57
C THR A 130 -5.75 -10.75 1.20
N ARG A 131 -4.91 -9.91 0.55
CA ARG A 131 -4.19 -10.29 -0.68
C ARG A 131 -3.30 -11.52 -0.50
N GLU A 132 -2.55 -11.61 0.62
CA GLU A 132 -1.71 -12.77 0.95
C GLU A 132 -2.55 -14.05 1.14
N SER A 133 -3.71 -13.95 1.79
CA SER A 133 -4.60 -15.08 2.09
C SER A 133 -5.39 -15.57 0.88
N VAL A 134 -5.84 -14.66 0.01
CA VAL A 134 -6.41 -15.00 -1.32
C VAL A 134 -5.37 -15.74 -2.17
N LYS A 135 -4.12 -15.29 -2.16
CA LYS A 135 -3.04 -15.97 -2.88
C LYS A 135 -2.76 -17.37 -2.32
N TYR A 136 -2.75 -17.52 -1.00
CA TYR A 136 -2.57 -18.83 -0.36
C TYR A 136 -3.72 -19.80 -0.68
N ALA A 137 -4.98 -19.34 -0.69
CA ALA A 137 -6.12 -20.14 -1.14
C ALA A 137 -5.93 -20.66 -2.57
N LEU A 138 -5.67 -19.76 -3.53
CA LEU A 138 -5.41 -20.12 -4.93
C LEU A 138 -4.30 -21.17 -5.12
N GLU A 139 -3.20 -21.06 -4.37
CA GLU A 139 -2.10 -22.03 -4.41
C GLU A 139 -2.48 -23.39 -3.80
N VAL A 140 -3.41 -23.43 -2.83
CA VAL A 140 -3.96 -24.67 -2.25
C VAL A 140 -4.98 -25.32 -3.19
N ASP A 141 -5.89 -24.55 -3.78
CA ASP A 141 -6.96 -25.06 -4.65
C ASP A 141 -6.40 -25.59 -5.97
N GLN A 142 -5.41 -24.90 -6.55
CA GLN A 142 -4.65 -25.44 -7.69
C GLN A 142 -3.98 -26.77 -7.32
N ALA A 143 -3.34 -26.86 -6.15
CA ALA A 143 -2.68 -28.09 -5.72
C ALA A 143 -3.68 -29.24 -5.44
N ALA A 144 -4.87 -28.93 -4.92
CA ALA A 144 -5.95 -29.91 -4.75
C ALA A 144 -6.47 -30.42 -6.09
N THR A 145 -6.67 -29.52 -7.06
CA THR A 145 -7.05 -29.85 -8.44
C THR A 145 -6.01 -30.73 -9.14
N GLU A 146 -4.72 -30.37 -9.08
CA GLU A 146 -3.64 -31.17 -9.64
C GLU A 146 -3.58 -32.60 -9.04
N ALA A 147 -3.83 -32.74 -7.73
CA ALA A 147 -3.87 -34.04 -7.07
C ALA A 147 -5.14 -34.85 -7.39
N PHE A 148 -6.30 -34.19 -7.54
CA PHE A 148 -7.53 -34.82 -8.03
C PHE A 148 -7.35 -35.36 -9.45
N GLU A 149 -6.75 -34.58 -10.35
CA GLU A 149 -6.40 -35.02 -11.70
C GLU A 149 -5.43 -36.20 -11.70
N ALA A 150 -4.40 -36.16 -10.84
CA ALA A 150 -3.46 -37.27 -10.69
C ALA A 150 -4.16 -38.55 -10.19
N TYR A 151 -5.09 -38.45 -9.24
CA TYR A 151 -5.87 -39.57 -8.72
C TYR A 151 -6.82 -40.16 -9.78
N ARG A 152 -7.54 -39.30 -10.52
CA ARG A 152 -8.34 -39.68 -11.70
C ARG A 152 -7.49 -40.42 -12.75
N SER A 153 -6.31 -39.87 -13.06
CA SER A 153 -5.36 -40.45 -14.02
C SER A 153 -4.86 -41.82 -13.57
N ALA A 154 -4.53 -41.98 -12.28
CA ALA A 154 -4.10 -43.25 -11.69
C ALA A 154 -5.20 -44.33 -11.76
N LEU A 155 -6.46 -43.98 -11.49
CA LEU A 155 -7.60 -44.89 -11.64
C LEU A 155 -7.79 -45.31 -13.11
N ASN A 156 -7.82 -44.36 -14.06
CA ASN A 156 -7.86 -44.65 -15.50
C ASN A 156 -6.70 -45.57 -15.95
N GLY A 157 -5.50 -45.37 -15.39
CA GLY A 157 -4.34 -46.23 -15.59
C GLY A 157 -4.54 -47.66 -15.07
N ALA A 158 -5.12 -47.80 -13.88
CA ALA A 158 -5.45 -49.10 -13.28
C ALA A 158 -6.44 -49.89 -14.16
N ALA A 159 -7.56 -49.29 -14.59
CA ALA A 159 -8.51 -49.93 -15.50
C ALA A 159 -7.85 -50.32 -16.84
N SER A 160 -7.00 -49.45 -17.39
CA SER A 160 -6.24 -49.71 -18.63
C SER A 160 -5.28 -50.90 -18.52
N ALA A 161 -4.72 -51.15 -17.33
CA ALA A 161 -3.83 -52.28 -17.06
C ALA A 161 -4.58 -53.58 -16.70
N ILE A 162 -5.69 -53.46 -15.98
CA ILE A 162 -6.40 -54.60 -15.36
C ILE A 162 -7.49 -55.17 -16.29
N ASN A 163 -8.27 -54.35 -17.00
CA ASN A 163 -9.39 -54.82 -17.83
C ASN A 163 -8.97 -55.80 -18.96
N PRO A 164 -7.78 -55.67 -19.60
CA PRO A 164 -7.27 -56.69 -20.51
C PRO A 164 -6.95 -58.04 -19.84
N LEU A 165 -6.55 -58.02 -18.56
CA LEU A 165 -6.22 -59.22 -17.78
C LEU A 165 -7.48 -59.92 -17.26
N ILE A 166 -8.50 -59.16 -16.84
CA ILE A 166 -9.87 -59.63 -16.58
C ILE A 166 -10.39 -60.42 -17.79
N ALA A 167 -10.35 -59.80 -18.98
CA ALA A 167 -10.80 -60.45 -20.21
C ALA A 167 -10.02 -61.74 -20.53
N ALA A 168 -8.72 -61.77 -20.23
CA ALA A 168 -7.89 -62.97 -20.39
C ALA A 168 -8.25 -64.08 -19.37
N ALA A 169 -8.44 -63.74 -18.10
CA ALA A 169 -8.80 -64.69 -17.05
C ALA A 169 -10.20 -65.30 -17.30
N ASN A 170 -11.17 -64.46 -17.65
CA ASN A 170 -12.53 -64.85 -18.03
C ASN A 170 -12.56 -65.73 -19.31
N THR A 171 -11.66 -65.49 -20.26
CA THR A 171 -11.53 -66.32 -21.48
C THR A 171 -10.81 -67.65 -21.21
N ALA A 172 -9.94 -67.69 -20.19
CA ALA A 172 -9.23 -68.89 -19.77
C ALA A 172 -10.07 -69.78 -18.83
N ASN A 173 -11.06 -69.20 -18.13
CA ASN A 173 -11.97 -69.94 -17.26
C ASN A 173 -12.72 -71.02 -18.06
N ARG A 174 -12.79 -72.23 -17.50
CA ARG A 174 -13.49 -73.40 -18.05
C ARG A 174 -14.22 -74.24 -17.01
N THR A 175 -14.38 -73.74 -15.78
CA THR A 175 -15.53 -74.15 -14.97
C THR A 175 -16.80 -73.87 -15.79
N ASP A 176 -17.91 -74.53 -15.50
CA ASP A 176 -19.17 -74.27 -16.22
C ASP A 176 -19.83 -72.92 -15.85
N LYS A 177 -19.08 -72.07 -15.11
CA LYS A 177 -19.47 -70.83 -14.44
C LYS A 177 -20.34 -71.01 -13.20
N SER A 178 -20.29 -72.19 -12.56
CA SER A 178 -20.95 -72.40 -11.26
C SER A 178 -20.04 -72.19 -10.04
N GLU A 179 -18.73 -72.47 -10.13
CA GLU A 179 -17.80 -72.38 -8.97
C GLU A 179 -16.88 -71.14 -8.97
N VAL A 180 -16.60 -70.55 -10.13
CA VAL A 180 -15.91 -69.25 -10.27
C VAL A 180 -16.73 -68.37 -11.21
N GLU A 181 -17.17 -67.21 -10.72
CA GLU A 181 -17.92 -66.24 -11.53
C GLU A 181 -17.00 -65.54 -12.56
N LEU A 182 -17.54 -64.60 -13.34
CA LEU A 182 -16.73 -63.85 -14.31
C LEU A 182 -16.52 -62.44 -13.78
N TYR A 183 -15.26 -62.06 -13.56
CA TYR A 183 -14.89 -60.72 -13.10
C TYR A 183 -15.49 -59.65 -14.02
N ASP A 184 -16.22 -58.69 -13.46
CA ASP A 184 -16.65 -57.51 -14.19
C ASP A 184 -15.47 -56.57 -14.46
N ALA A 185 -15.50 -55.86 -15.59
CA ALA A 185 -14.47 -54.88 -15.94
C ALA A 185 -14.59 -53.63 -15.06
N LEU A 186 -13.46 -53.11 -14.57
CA LEU A 186 -13.43 -51.91 -13.73
C LEU A 186 -14.03 -50.71 -14.47
N TYR A 187 -14.92 -50.01 -13.77
CA TYR A 187 -15.59 -48.75 -14.12
C TYR A 187 -16.47 -48.85 -15.37
N ALA A 188 -17.75 -49.19 -15.15
CA ALA A 188 -18.78 -49.15 -16.18
C ALA A 188 -19.23 -47.72 -16.59
N TYR A 189 -18.55 -46.69 -16.09
CA TYR A 189 -18.85 -45.26 -16.25
C TYR A 189 -17.58 -44.46 -16.56
N ASP A 190 -17.75 -43.31 -17.20
CA ASP A 190 -16.61 -42.49 -17.65
C ASP A 190 -16.08 -41.59 -16.52
N LEU A 191 -14.83 -41.84 -16.09
CA LEU A 191 -14.13 -41.00 -15.12
C LEU A 191 -13.65 -39.66 -15.72
N ASN A 192 -13.77 -39.43 -17.02
CA ASN A 192 -13.22 -38.25 -17.71
C ASN A 192 -14.21 -37.07 -17.81
N VAL A 193 -15.39 -37.19 -17.18
CA VAL A 193 -16.35 -36.09 -17.00
C VAL A 193 -15.82 -34.99 -16.06
N THR A 194 -16.57 -33.88 -15.93
CA THR A 194 -16.33 -32.87 -14.88
C THR A 194 -16.67 -33.47 -13.51
N ALA A 195 -15.81 -33.26 -12.51
CA ALA A 195 -16.00 -33.68 -11.12
C ALA A 195 -16.58 -35.10 -10.90
N PRO A 196 -15.98 -36.18 -11.45
CA PRO A 196 -16.40 -37.56 -11.21
C PRO A 196 -16.31 -37.96 -9.73
N GLU A 197 -17.23 -38.81 -9.27
CA GLU A 197 -17.07 -39.52 -8.01
C GLU A 197 -15.91 -40.53 -8.10
N LEU A 198 -14.73 -40.16 -7.62
CA LEU A 198 -13.54 -41.05 -7.61
C LEU A 198 -13.52 -42.04 -6.43
N LYS A 199 -14.45 -41.95 -5.47
CA LYS A 199 -14.51 -42.90 -4.34
C LYS A 199 -15.06 -44.28 -4.76
N PRO A 200 -16.22 -44.41 -5.45
CA PRO A 200 -16.73 -45.71 -5.90
C PRO A 200 -15.72 -46.48 -6.74
N ALA A 201 -15.00 -45.81 -7.66
CA ALA A 201 -13.97 -46.43 -8.49
C ALA A 201 -12.83 -47.07 -7.65
N TYR A 202 -12.37 -46.41 -6.60
CA TYR A 202 -11.37 -47.01 -5.71
C TYR A 202 -11.94 -48.12 -4.82
N ASP A 203 -13.23 -48.02 -4.43
CA ASP A 203 -13.91 -49.10 -3.72
C ASP A 203 -14.06 -50.35 -4.63
N GLU A 204 -14.39 -50.18 -5.92
CA GLU A 204 -14.42 -51.24 -6.95
C GLU A 204 -13.06 -51.92 -7.12
N LEU A 205 -11.98 -51.14 -7.22
CA LEU A 205 -10.62 -51.68 -7.33
C LEU A 205 -10.23 -52.54 -6.12
N LEU A 206 -10.64 -52.13 -4.91
CA LEU A 206 -10.43 -52.92 -3.69
C LEU A 206 -11.36 -54.15 -3.59
N ALA A 207 -12.58 -54.06 -4.11
CA ALA A 207 -13.50 -55.20 -4.19
C ALA A 207 -12.95 -56.29 -5.10
N LEU A 208 -12.50 -55.93 -6.32
CA LEU A 208 -11.84 -56.84 -7.24
C LEU A 208 -10.54 -57.41 -6.66
N GLN A 209 -9.75 -56.62 -5.91
CA GLN A 209 -8.57 -57.15 -5.21
C GLN A 209 -8.95 -58.24 -4.20
N LYS A 210 -10.05 -58.05 -3.45
CA LYS A 210 -10.53 -59.05 -2.49
C LYS A 210 -11.00 -60.33 -3.19
N GLU A 211 -11.84 -60.19 -4.20
CA GLU A 211 -12.38 -61.29 -5.01
C GLU A 211 -11.26 -62.15 -5.64
N VAL A 212 -10.34 -61.51 -6.36
CA VAL A 212 -9.20 -62.19 -7.00
C VAL A 212 -8.22 -62.77 -5.97
N ASN A 213 -8.16 -62.26 -4.74
CA ASN A 213 -7.40 -62.90 -3.66
C ASN A 213 -8.05 -64.19 -3.17
N GLU A 214 -9.36 -64.18 -2.95
CA GLU A 214 -10.13 -65.35 -2.51
C GLU A 214 -10.07 -66.46 -3.59
N ASP A 215 -10.15 -66.09 -4.87
CA ASP A 215 -9.98 -67.02 -5.99
C ASP A 215 -8.56 -67.60 -6.11
N VAL A 216 -7.51 -66.84 -5.79
CA VAL A 216 -6.13 -67.38 -5.78
C VAL A 216 -5.92 -68.40 -4.67
N GLU A 217 -6.64 -68.29 -3.55
CA GLU A 217 -6.65 -69.32 -2.51
C GLU A 217 -7.47 -70.55 -2.98
N TRP A 218 -8.66 -70.36 -3.56
CA TRP A 218 -9.50 -71.43 -4.13
C TRP A 218 -8.79 -72.24 -5.24
N VAL A 219 -8.21 -71.56 -6.23
CA VAL A 219 -7.37 -72.15 -7.30
C VAL A 219 -6.15 -72.90 -6.74
N GLY A 220 -5.74 -72.59 -5.50
CA GLY A 220 -4.64 -73.26 -4.79
C GLY A 220 -5.05 -74.54 -4.04
N GLU A 221 -6.34 -74.86 -3.92
CA GLU A 221 -6.79 -76.00 -3.12
C GLU A 221 -6.43 -77.36 -3.76
N TRP A 222 -5.92 -78.27 -2.92
CA TRP A 222 -5.56 -79.63 -3.37
C TRP A 222 -6.76 -80.45 -3.89
N ALA A 223 -7.97 -80.10 -3.44
CA ALA A 223 -9.19 -80.85 -3.72
C ALA A 223 -9.98 -80.30 -4.92
N ILE A 224 -9.51 -79.25 -5.60
CA ILE A 224 -10.32 -78.45 -6.53
C ILE A 224 -10.90 -79.28 -7.69
N ASP A 225 -10.07 -80.09 -8.35
CA ASP A 225 -10.46 -80.98 -9.46
C ASP A 225 -11.23 -82.26 -9.00
N HIS A 226 -11.90 -82.27 -7.83
CA HIS A 226 -12.75 -83.39 -7.39
C HIS A 226 -14.16 -83.37 -8.00
N GLY A 227 -14.58 -82.24 -8.60
CA GLY A 227 -15.86 -82.13 -9.29
C GLY A 227 -15.99 -83.10 -10.47
N TYR A 228 -17.23 -83.25 -10.95
CA TYR A 228 -17.47 -83.85 -12.26
C TYR A 228 -17.61 -82.71 -13.27
N ASP A 229 -16.72 -82.70 -14.27
CA ASP A 229 -16.54 -81.65 -15.29
C ASP A 229 -16.06 -80.26 -14.77
N ASP A 230 -15.96 -80.02 -13.46
CA ASP A 230 -15.23 -78.86 -12.92
C ASP A 230 -13.73 -79.14 -12.81
N TYR A 231 -12.92 -78.36 -13.55
CA TYR A 231 -11.47 -78.54 -13.68
C TYR A 231 -10.73 -77.20 -13.86
N VAL A 232 -9.85 -76.86 -12.93
CA VAL A 232 -9.12 -75.59 -12.97
C VAL A 232 -7.98 -75.65 -13.98
N THR A 233 -8.11 -74.95 -15.10
CA THR A 233 -7.09 -75.02 -16.15
C THR A 233 -5.78 -74.34 -15.72
N ARG A 234 -4.66 -74.95 -16.10
CA ARG A 234 -3.30 -74.40 -15.88
C ARG A 234 -3.09 -73.02 -16.50
N ASP A 235 -3.94 -72.60 -17.44
CA ASP A 235 -3.84 -71.30 -18.09
C ASP A 235 -4.76 -70.26 -17.42
N HIS A 236 -5.91 -70.67 -16.88
CA HIS A 236 -6.71 -69.86 -15.97
C HIS A 236 -5.94 -69.55 -14.67
N ALA A 237 -5.34 -70.56 -14.02
CA ALA A 237 -4.55 -70.35 -12.80
C ALA A 237 -3.39 -69.35 -12.98
N LYS A 238 -2.73 -69.33 -14.15
CA LYS A 238 -1.73 -68.30 -14.50
C LYS A 238 -2.36 -66.93 -14.74
N ALA A 239 -3.52 -66.88 -15.39
CA ALA A 239 -4.21 -65.64 -15.69
C ALA A 239 -4.71 -64.96 -14.41
N VAL A 240 -5.29 -65.69 -13.47
CA VAL A 240 -5.71 -65.16 -12.16
C VAL A 240 -4.48 -64.71 -11.34
N GLN A 241 -3.38 -65.47 -11.33
CA GLN A 241 -2.13 -65.02 -10.68
C GLN A 241 -1.53 -63.75 -11.31
N ALA A 242 -1.59 -63.61 -12.64
CA ALA A 242 -1.15 -62.40 -13.33
C ALA A 242 -2.08 -61.21 -13.08
N LEU A 243 -3.39 -61.45 -13.02
CA LEU A 243 -4.42 -60.47 -12.67
C LEU A 243 -4.21 -59.96 -11.24
N LYS A 244 -4.03 -60.86 -10.26
CA LYS A 244 -3.68 -60.52 -8.87
C LYS A 244 -2.45 -59.61 -8.81
N ALA A 245 -1.34 -60.01 -9.45
CA ALA A 245 -0.09 -59.26 -9.41
C ALA A 245 -0.23 -57.86 -10.05
N ALA A 246 -1.11 -57.70 -11.05
CA ALA A 246 -1.42 -56.39 -11.63
C ALA A 246 -2.31 -55.55 -10.70
N ILE A 247 -3.35 -56.12 -10.10
CA ILE A 247 -4.24 -55.41 -9.17
C ILE A 247 -3.46 -54.94 -7.93
N ASP A 248 -2.66 -55.81 -7.31
CA ASP A 248 -1.85 -55.47 -6.13
C ASP A 248 -0.94 -54.26 -6.41
N ALA A 249 -0.25 -54.25 -7.56
CA ALA A 249 0.63 -53.17 -7.97
C ALA A 249 -0.13 -51.85 -8.27
N GLN A 250 -1.37 -51.94 -8.80
CA GLN A 250 -2.20 -50.75 -9.02
C GLN A 250 -2.81 -50.22 -7.70
N VAL A 251 -3.20 -51.09 -6.77
CA VAL A 251 -3.65 -50.66 -5.44
C VAL A 251 -2.51 -49.97 -4.67
N GLU A 252 -1.29 -50.52 -4.71
CA GLU A 252 -0.11 -49.90 -4.13
C GLU A 252 0.21 -48.53 -4.76
N ALA A 253 0.05 -48.39 -6.09
CA ALA A 253 0.31 -47.14 -6.81
C ALA A 253 -0.78 -46.07 -6.65
N VAL A 254 -2.07 -46.46 -6.66
CA VAL A 254 -3.21 -45.52 -6.58
C VAL A 254 -3.39 -44.99 -5.15
N LYS A 255 -3.20 -45.83 -4.12
CA LYS A 255 -3.42 -45.44 -2.72
C LYS A 255 -2.71 -44.14 -2.27
N PRO A 256 -1.39 -43.94 -2.50
CA PRO A 256 -0.74 -42.70 -2.06
C PRO A 256 -1.26 -41.46 -2.80
N VAL A 257 -1.64 -41.59 -4.08
CA VAL A 257 -2.19 -40.47 -4.87
C VAL A 257 -3.60 -40.10 -4.38
N ARG A 258 -4.42 -41.11 -4.07
CA ARG A 258 -5.72 -40.94 -3.42
C ARG A 258 -5.60 -40.21 -2.08
N ASP A 259 -4.69 -40.67 -1.22
CA ASP A 259 -4.54 -40.13 0.13
C ASP A 259 -3.99 -38.69 0.10
N ASP A 260 -3.12 -38.36 -0.87
CA ASP A 260 -2.65 -37.00 -1.14
C ASP A 260 -3.76 -36.09 -1.68
N ALA A 261 -4.57 -36.55 -2.64
CA ALA A 261 -5.71 -35.80 -3.16
C ALA A 261 -6.74 -35.49 -2.06
N ILE A 262 -7.05 -36.45 -1.19
CA ILE A 262 -7.93 -36.24 -0.03
C ILE A 262 -7.29 -35.24 0.95
N ALA A 263 -5.99 -35.35 1.23
CA ALA A 263 -5.31 -34.45 2.17
C ALA A 263 -5.28 -32.99 1.67
N LYS A 264 -5.08 -32.77 0.36
CA LYS A 264 -5.13 -31.43 -0.24
C LYS A 264 -6.56 -30.88 -0.35
N ASN A 265 -7.54 -31.69 -0.73
CA ASN A 265 -8.94 -31.24 -0.77
C ASN A 265 -9.45 -30.85 0.63
N LEU A 266 -9.04 -31.58 1.67
CA LEU A 266 -9.27 -31.22 3.08
C LEU A 266 -8.46 -30.02 3.57
N LEU A 267 -7.60 -29.41 2.75
CA LEU A 267 -6.93 -28.15 3.03
C LEU A 267 -7.63 -26.99 2.29
N ALA A 268 -7.93 -27.17 1.00
CA ALA A 268 -8.74 -26.25 0.18
C ALA A 268 -10.05 -25.86 0.88
N GLN A 269 -10.76 -26.86 1.40
CA GLN A 269 -12.02 -26.70 2.16
C GLN A 269 -11.84 -26.14 3.59
N LYS A 270 -10.72 -25.49 3.86
CA LYS A 270 -10.41 -24.67 5.05
C LYS A 270 -9.71 -23.35 4.65
N SER A 271 -9.73 -23.03 3.37
CA SER A 271 -9.09 -21.88 2.78
C SER A 271 -9.90 -21.36 1.59
N ASP A 272 -11.21 -21.23 1.78
CA ASP A 272 -12.18 -20.79 0.78
C ASP A 272 -11.71 -19.49 0.08
N VAL A 273 -11.42 -19.60 -1.22
CA VAL A 273 -10.86 -18.50 -2.02
C VAL A 273 -11.84 -17.36 -2.20
N LEU A 274 -13.15 -17.65 -2.18
CA LEU A 274 -14.22 -16.69 -2.40
C LEU A 274 -14.51 -15.86 -1.14
N VAL A 275 -14.63 -16.49 0.02
CA VAL A 275 -14.75 -15.80 1.33
C VAL A 275 -13.53 -14.89 1.56
N ARG A 276 -12.32 -15.35 1.22
CA ARG A 276 -11.09 -14.55 1.33
C ARG A 276 -11.05 -13.40 0.32
N GLN A 277 -11.56 -13.62 -0.88
CA GLN A 277 -11.73 -12.58 -1.90
C GLN A 277 -12.70 -11.51 -1.38
N LEU A 278 -13.86 -11.89 -0.83
CA LEU A 278 -14.83 -10.97 -0.24
C LEU A 278 -14.23 -10.13 0.91
N PHE A 279 -13.38 -10.71 1.76
CA PHE A 279 -12.64 -9.90 2.76
C PHE A 279 -11.68 -8.87 2.14
N LEU A 280 -11.07 -9.15 0.98
CA LEU A 280 -10.29 -8.15 0.23
C LEU A 280 -11.20 -7.04 -0.32
N GLU A 281 -12.42 -7.35 -0.75
CA GLU A 281 -13.37 -6.35 -1.25
C GLU A 281 -13.87 -5.45 -0.12
N ARG A 282 -14.24 -6.05 1.02
CA ARG A 282 -14.57 -5.39 2.28
C ARG A 282 -13.47 -4.42 2.70
N ALA A 283 -12.24 -4.89 2.83
CA ALA A 283 -11.09 -4.06 3.20
C ALA A 283 -10.84 -2.92 2.18
N THR A 284 -11.06 -3.18 0.88
CA THR A 284 -10.92 -2.18 -0.19
C THR A 284 -12.03 -1.12 -0.14
N ALA A 285 -13.26 -1.49 0.19
CA ALA A 285 -14.38 -0.57 0.38
C ALA A 285 -14.23 0.27 1.65
N GLN A 286 -13.69 -0.32 2.73
CA GLN A 286 -13.32 0.39 3.95
C GLN A 286 -12.29 1.49 3.66
N ARG A 287 -11.17 1.18 2.97
CA ARG A 287 -10.17 2.18 2.54
C ARG A 287 -10.80 3.32 1.74
N ASP A 288 -11.61 3.00 0.73
CA ASP A 288 -12.17 4.03 -0.15
C ASP A 288 -13.22 4.90 0.55
N THR A 289 -13.88 4.39 1.58
CA THR A 289 -14.73 5.19 2.50
C THR A 289 -13.87 6.07 3.40
N LEU A 290 -12.85 5.51 4.05
CA LEU A 290 -11.93 6.22 4.96
C LEU A 290 -11.24 7.42 4.28
N ARG A 291 -10.82 7.28 3.02
CA ARG A 291 -10.27 8.38 2.21
C ARG A 291 -11.21 9.59 2.11
N VAL A 292 -12.53 9.37 2.02
CA VAL A 292 -13.50 10.47 2.00
C VAL A 292 -13.71 11.03 3.41
N VAL A 293 -13.76 10.18 4.44
CA VAL A 293 -13.87 10.61 5.85
C VAL A 293 -12.70 11.50 6.26
N GLU A 294 -11.47 11.10 5.92
CA GLU A 294 -10.25 11.89 6.11
C GLU A 294 -10.31 13.23 5.34
N ALA A 295 -10.74 13.21 4.08
CA ALA A 295 -10.89 14.42 3.27
C ALA A 295 -11.96 15.38 3.81
N ILE A 296 -13.06 14.87 4.38
CA ILE A 296 -14.08 15.67 5.07
C ILE A 296 -13.47 16.36 6.29
N PHE A 297 -12.77 15.64 7.16
CA PHE A 297 -12.18 16.23 8.36
C PHE A 297 -11.05 17.21 8.01
N ALA A 298 -10.17 16.90 7.05
CA ALA A 298 -9.14 17.84 6.57
C ALA A 298 -9.74 19.13 5.99
N THR A 299 -10.82 19.03 5.21
CA THR A 299 -11.56 20.17 4.68
C THR A 299 -12.19 21.01 5.79
N ALA A 300 -12.78 20.36 6.81
CA ALA A 300 -13.38 21.03 7.96
C ALA A 300 -12.34 21.74 8.83
N THR A 301 -11.22 21.09 9.16
CA THR A 301 -10.10 21.69 9.92
C THR A 301 -9.59 22.96 9.24
N ARG A 302 -9.27 22.90 7.94
CA ARG A 302 -8.74 24.06 7.20
C ARG A 302 -9.78 25.18 7.03
N TYR A 303 -11.07 24.84 6.88
CA TYR A 303 -12.16 25.82 6.86
C TYR A 303 -12.33 26.60 8.18
N VAL A 304 -12.02 25.98 9.32
CA VAL A 304 -12.01 26.64 10.63
C VAL A 304 -10.73 27.46 10.82
N GLU A 305 -9.56 26.90 10.49
CA GLU A 305 -8.27 27.59 10.56
C GLU A 305 -8.25 28.92 9.77
N LEU A 306 -8.92 28.95 8.61
CA LEU A 306 -9.02 30.13 7.75
C LEU A 306 -10.00 31.22 8.26
N TYR A 307 -10.54 31.15 9.49
CA TYR A 307 -11.54 32.13 9.95
C TYR A 307 -10.96 33.55 10.13
N GLU A 308 -9.87 33.69 10.90
CA GLU A 308 -9.14 34.96 11.09
C GLU A 308 -7.70 34.93 10.50
N SER A 309 -7.33 33.89 9.77
CA SER A 309 -5.99 33.76 9.18
C SER A 309 -5.75 34.75 8.02
N ASP A 310 -4.59 35.42 8.03
CA ASP A 310 -4.08 36.22 6.90
C ASP A 310 -3.91 35.40 5.61
N GLU A 311 -3.85 34.05 5.71
CA GLU A 311 -3.83 33.15 4.55
C GLU A 311 -5.18 33.06 3.82
N ASN A 312 -6.29 33.55 4.41
CA ASN A 312 -7.63 33.52 3.81
C ASN A 312 -7.84 34.59 2.72
N VAL A 313 -6.93 34.60 1.74
CA VAL A 313 -6.90 35.55 0.63
C VAL A 313 -7.97 35.24 -0.42
N ASN A 314 -8.23 36.20 -1.30
CA ASN A 314 -9.12 36.01 -2.45
C ASN A 314 -8.35 35.35 -3.61
N VAL A 315 -8.78 34.16 -4.03
CA VAL A 315 -8.23 33.39 -5.14
C VAL A 315 -9.34 33.10 -6.15
N GLU A 316 -9.10 33.39 -7.43
CA GLU A 316 -10.07 33.28 -8.54
C GLU A 316 -11.42 34.04 -8.36
N GLY A 317 -11.52 34.91 -7.35
CA GLY A 317 -12.69 35.78 -7.09
C GLY A 317 -13.47 35.43 -5.82
N ASP A 318 -13.13 34.33 -5.16
CA ASP A 318 -13.68 33.88 -3.88
C ASP A 318 -12.57 33.74 -2.83
N THR A 319 -12.90 33.69 -1.54
CA THR A 319 -11.91 33.43 -0.49
C THR A 319 -11.51 31.96 -0.47
N LEU A 320 -10.30 31.60 -0.02
CA LEU A 320 -9.94 30.18 0.19
C LEU A 320 -10.93 29.47 1.12
N ARG A 321 -11.46 30.16 2.13
CA ARG A 321 -12.50 29.61 3.01
C ARG A 321 -13.82 29.30 2.27
N ASN A 322 -14.19 30.09 1.26
CA ASN A 322 -15.32 29.78 0.38
C ASN A 322 -15.04 28.57 -0.52
N HIS A 323 -13.81 28.45 -1.06
CA HIS A 323 -13.42 27.27 -1.84
C HIS A 323 -13.46 25.98 -1.00
N TYR A 324 -12.94 25.99 0.23
CA TYR A 324 -13.01 24.84 1.13
C TYR A 324 -14.44 24.46 1.52
N VAL A 325 -15.33 25.41 1.83
CA VAL A 325 -16.72 25.07 2.19
C VAL A 325 -17.52 24.53 1.00
N ALA A 326 -17.15 24.90 -0.23
CA ALA A 326 -17.78 24.42 -1.46
C ALA A 326 -17.47 22.93 -1.76
N LEU A 327 -16.40 22.36 -1.19
CA LEU A 327 -16.06 20.94 -1.31
C LEU A 327 -16.98 20.03 -0.49
N LEU A 328 -17.50 20.51 0.64
CA LEU A 328 -18.24 19.68 1.60
C LEU A 328 -19.46 18.98 0.98
N PRO A 329 -20.31 19.61 0.13
CA PRO A 329 -21.39 18.92 -0.58
C PRO A 329 -20.90 17.78 -1.49
N THR A 330 -19.82 17.97 -2.26
CA THR A 330 -19.24 16.90 -3.10
C THR A 330 -18.73 15.76 -2.22
N LEU A 331 -18.01 16.08 -1.14
CA LEU A 331 -17.45 15.10 -0.22
C LEU A 331 -18.53 14.28 0.52
N PHE A 332 -19.62 14.89 0.98
CA PHE A 332 -20.74 14.14 1.56
C PHE A 332 -21.45 13.26 0.52
N GLY A 333 -21.53 13.70 -0.75
CA GLY A 333 -22.01 12.86 -1.85
C GLY A 333 -21.10 11.65 -2.12
N ALA A 334 -19.78 11.86 -2.13
CA ALA A 334 -18.79 10.81 -2.26
C ALA A 334 -18.80 9.84 -1.07
N ALA A 335 -19.04 10.34 0.15
CA ALA A 335 -19.16 9.52 1.34
C ALA A 335 -20.39 8.60 1.24
N SER A 336 -21.56 9.16 0.87
CA SER A 336 -22.78 8.38 0.64
C SER A 336 -22.62 7.32 -0.45
N PHE A 337 -21.82 7.59 -1.49
CA PHE A 337 -21.51 6.59 -2.53
C PHE A 337 -20.61 5.47 -2.00
N ASN A 338 -19.50 5.78 -1.33
CA ASN A 338 -18.58 4.75 -0.85
C ASN A 338 -19.19 3.93 0.30
N VAL A 339 -19.99 4.55 1.17
CA VAL A 339 -20.82 3.87 2.19
C VAL A 339 -21.72 2.82 1.55
N GLY A 340 -22.55 3.17 0.56
CA GLY A 340 -23.45 2.17 -0.05
C GLY A 340 -22.73 0.99 -0.71
N VAL A 341 -21.45 1.14 -1.09
CA VAL A 341 -20.62 0.02 -1.59
C VAL A 341 -19.90 -0.72 -0.46
N LEU A 342 -19.60 -0.05 0.67
CA LEU A 342 -19.16 -0.71 1.89
C LEU A 342 -20.27 -1.59 2.46
N ASP A 343 -21.48 -1.07 2.60
CA ASP A 343 -22.67 -1.82 3.05
C ASP A 343 -22.85 -3.10 2.21
N THR A 344 -22.75 -2.98 0.88
CA THR A 344 -22.82 -4.13 -0.06
C THR A 344 -21.71 -5.17 0.17
N ALA A 345 -20.50 -4.73 0.54
CA ALA A 345 -19.36 -5.62 0.79
C ALA A 345 -19.33 -6.21 2.21
N ASP A 346 -19.88 -5.49 3.19
CA ASP A 346 -20.16 -5.99 4.54
C ASP A 346 -21.25 -7.06 4.49
N ASP A 347 -22.40 -6.80 3.84
CA ASP A 347 -23.48 -7.78 3.63
C ASP A 347 -22.95 -9.05 2.95
N ALA A 348 -22.21 -8.92 1.83
CA ALA A 348 -21.67 -10.07 1.11
C ALA A 348 -20.65 -10.87 1.94
N ALA A 349 -19.76 -10.21 2.69
CA ALA A 349 -18.82 -10.90 3.56
C ALA A 349 -19.51 -11.58 4.77
N ILE A 350 -20.56 -10.96 5.31
CA ILE A 350 -21.37 -11.50 6.42
C ILE A 350 -22.14 -12.74 5.96
N ASP A 351 -22.85 -12.65 4.83
CA ASP A 351 -23.62 -13.76 4.28
C ASP A 351 -22.69 -14.94 3.98
N PHE A 352 -21.66 -14.78 3.15
CA PHE A 352 -20.79 -15.90 2.77
C PHE A 352 -20.03 -16.53 3.96
N TYR A 353 -19.62 -15.75 4.97
CA TYR A 353 -18.87 -16.28 6.12
C TYR A 353 -19.76 -16.91 7.21
N LEU A 354 -20.97 -16.38 7.45
CA LEU A 354 -21.87 -16.88 8.52
C LEU A 354 -23.00 -17.78 8.00
N VAL A 355 -23.40 -17.60 6.75
CA VAL A 355 -24.49 -18.28 6.06
C VAL A 355 -23.91 -18.97 4.84
N TRP A 356 -23.36 -20.16 5.06
CA TRP A 356 -22.62 -20.98 4.08
C TRP A 356 -23.51 -21.57 2.97
N ASP A 357 -24.29 -20.73 2.29
CA ASP A 357 -25.19 -21.04 1.17
C ASP A 357 -24.41 -21.25 -0.15
N THR A 358 -23.08 -21.11 -0.14
CA THR A 358 -22.19 -21.26 -1.30
C THR A 358 -21.18 -22.39 -1.20
N ASP A 359 -21.40 -23.37 -0.31
CA ASP A 359 -20.91 -24.74 -0.59
C ASP A 359 -21.68 -25.27 -1.80
N LEU A 360 -21.20 -24.90 -2.99
CA LEU A 360 -21.70 -25.44 -4.25
C LEU A 360 -21.59 -26.96 -4.19
N ALA A 361 -22.49 -27.69 -4.85
CA ALA A 361 -22.53 -29.17 -4.79
C ALA A 361 -21.29 -29.89 -5.42
N THR A 362 -20.26 -29.12 -5.74
CA THR A 362 -18.96 -29.47 -6.29
C THR A 362 -17.94 -28.41 -5.86
N ASN A 363 -16.73 -28.81 -5.47
CA ASN A 363 -15.57 -27.94 -5.21
C ASN A 363 -15.04 -27.20 -6.47
N ASP A 364 -15.90 -26.98 -7.47
CA ASP A 364 -15.65 -26.26 -8.73
C ASP A 364 -16.10 -24.81 -8.54
N GLU A 365 -15.45 -24.12 -7.60
CA GLU A 365 -15.69 -22.71 -7.30
C GLU A 365 -15.08 -21.78 -8.37
N ASP A 366 -14.24 -22.31 -9.27
CA ASP A 366 -13.53 -21.58 -10.33
C ASP A 366 -14.45 -20.63 -11.10
N ALA A 367 -15.68 -21.07 -11.43
CA ALA A 367 -16.66 -20.25 -12.15
C ALA A 367 -17.26 -19.12 -11.31
N ALA A 368 -17.49 -19.35 -10.01
CA ALA A 368 -18.03 -18.35 -9.07
C ALA A 368 -16.94 -17.33 -8.70
N TYR A 369 -15.77 -17.82 -8.29
CA TYR A 369 -14.60 -17.00 -8.00
C TYR A 369 -14.17 -16.15 -9.21
N ALA A 370 -14.17 -16.70 -10.44
CA ALA A 370 -13.84 -15.92 -11.63
C ALA A 370 -14.88 -14.83 -11.95
N GLU A 371 -16.15 -15.06 -11.64
CA GLU A 371 -17.22 -14.06 -11.79
C GLU A 371 -17.08 -12.96 -10.73
N GLU A 372 -16.93 -13.29 -9.44
CA GLU A 372 -16.79 -12.28 -8.38
C GLU A 372 -15.50 -11.47 -8.54
N LYS A 373 -14.37 -12.12 -8.84
CA LYS A 373 -13.12 -11.45 -9.22
C LYS A 373 -13.30 -10.49 -10.41
N ARG A 374 -14.18 -10.82 -11.36
CA ARG A 374 -14.52 -9.96 -12.51
C ARG A 374 -15.40 -8.79 -12.08
N GLN A 375 -16.38 -9.00 -11.22
CA GLN A 375 -17.23 -7.94 -10.66
C GLN A 375 -16.41 -6.96 -9.81
N PHE A 376 -15.58 -7.47 -8.90
CA PHE A 376 -14.65 -6.69 -8.09
C PHE A 376 -13.68 -5.85 -8.91
N ALA A 377 -13.09 -6.43 -9.96
CA ALA A 377 -12.20 -5.70 -10.86
C ALA A 377 -12.92 -4.55 -11.57
N LEU A 378 -14.13 -4.80 -12.09
CA LEU A 378 -14.95 -3.76 -12.74
C LEU A 378 -15.37 -2.66 -11.76
N LEU A 379 -15.82 -3.04 -10.56
CA LEU A 379 -16.22 -2.11 -9.49
C LEU A 379 -15.02 -1.27 -9.02
N THR A 380 -13.86 -1.89 -8.83
CA THR A 380 -12.60 -1.21 -8.47
C THR A 380 -12.17 -0.23 -9.56
N TYR A 381 -12.20 -0.63 -10.83
CA TYR A 381 -11.86 0.28 -11.94
C TYR A 381 -12.88 1.42 -12.10
N ALA A 382 -14.17 1.16 -11.89
CA ALA A 382 -15.20 2.20 -11.86
C ALA A 382 -15.00 3.19 -10.70
N LYS A 383 -14.68 2.69 -9.50
CA LYS A 383 -14.34 3.51 -8.32
C LYS A 383 -13.18 4.45 -8.57
N VAL A 384 -12.14 4.06 -9.33
CA VAL A 384 -11.02 4.96 -9.68
C VAL A 384 -11.52 6.22 -10.39
N PHE A 385 -12.46 6.10 -11.34
CA PHE A 385 -13.03 7.26 -12.03
C PHE A 385 -14.00 8.05 -11.15
N ILE A 386 -14.86 7.36 -10.38
CA ILE A 386 -15.88 8.02 -9.55
C ILE A 386 -15.23 8.78 -8.38
N ASN A 387 -14.28 8.17 -7.67
CA ASN A 387 -13.54 8.82 -6.60
C ASN A 387 -12.55 9.87 -7.14
N GLY A 388 -12.07 9.72 -8.38
CA GLY A 388 -11.26 10.74 -9.05
C GLY A 388 -11.93 12.12 -9.12
N ILE A 389 -13.25 12.20 -9.24
CA ILE A 389 -14.00 13.47 -9.34
C ILE A 389 -13.81 14.34 -8.08
N TRP A 390 -14.14 13.81 -6.90
CA TRP A 390 -13.96 14.56 -5.65
C TRP A 390 -12.49 14.77 -5.31
N GLN A 391 -11.62 13.84 -5.73
CA GLN A 391 -10.18 13.95 -5.53
C GLN A 391 -9.57 15.10 -6.34
N GLU A 392 -10.00 15.31 -7.58
CA GLU A 392 -9.59 16.45 -8.40
C GLU A 392 -10.12 17.78 -7.84
N GLU A 393 -11.36 17.82 -7.33
CA GLU A 393 -11.92 19.01 -6.67
C GLU A 393 -11.15 19.41 -5.40
N VAL A 394 -10.95 18.48 -4.45
CA VAL A 394 -10.18 18.75 -3.22
C VAL A 394 -8.76 19.20 -3.55
N LYS A 395 -8.11 18.50 -4.48
CA LYS A 395 -6.75 18.82 -4.89
C LYS A 395 -6.64 20.16 -5.59
N TYR A 396 -7.62 20.55 -6.40
CA TYR A 396 -7.66 21.88 -7.02
C TYR A 396 -7.61 22.97 -5.94
N VAL A 397 -8.45 22.89 -4.91
CA VAL A 397 -8.45 23.84 -3.78
C VAL A 397 -7.14 23.77 -2.98
N GLN A 398 -6.56 22.59 -2.77
CA GLN A 398 -5.24 22.46 -2.14
C GLN A 398 -4.13 23.18 -2.94
N ASN A 399 -4.12 23.10 -4.27
CA ASN A 399 -3.16 23.87 -5.09
C ASN A 399 -3.37 25.39 -4.97
N LEU A 400 -4.61 25.86 -4.82
CA LEU A 400 -4.90 27.29 -4.60
C LEU A 400 -4.36 27.76 -3.24
N ASP A 401 -4.52 26.92 -2.20
CA ASP A 401 -4.01 27.16 -0.86
C ASP A 401 -2.47 27.14 -0.82
N GLU A 402 -1.82 26.11 -1.36
CA GLU A 402 -0.37 26.05 -1.52
C GLU A 402 0.20 27.29 -2.25
N GLY A 403 -0.48 27.73 -3.31
CA GLY A 403 -0.15 28.96 -4.05
C GLY A 403 -0.27 30.23 -3.19
N ALA A 404 -1.33 30.35 -2.40
CA ALA A 404 -1.53 31.48 -1.48
C ALA A 404 -0.48 31.51 -0.35
N ARG A 405 -0.16 30.37 0.26
CA ARG A 405 0.88 30.28 1.30
C ARG A 405 2.26 30.60 0.74
N ALA A 406 2.56 30.15 -0.48
CA ALA A 406 3.81 30.48 -1.18
C ALA A 406 3.92 32.00 -1.50
N GLU A 407 2.81 32.63 -1.89
CA GLU A 407 2.73 34.08 -2.11
C GLU A 407 2.95 34.85 -0.79
N ALA A 408 2.23 34.48 0.28
CA ALA A 408 2.35 35.09 1.60
C ALA A 408 3.78 34.96 2.18
N ALA A 409 4.37 33.77 2.09
CA ALA A 409 5.74 33.51 2.51
C ALA A 409 6.77 34.34 1.71
N ARG A 410 6.52 34.60 0.41
CA ARG A 410 7.38 35.48 -0.38
C ARG A 410 7.25 36.94 0.05
N ILE A 411 6.03 37.43 0.26
CA ILE A 411 5.77 38.80 0.74
C ILE A 411 6.42 39.06 2.10
N GLU A 412 6.33 38.11 3.03
CA GLU A 412 6.99 38.22 4.34
C GLU A 412 8.52 38.16 4.24
N ALA A 413 9.07 37.31 3.37
CA ALA A 413 10.51 37.28 3.10
C ALA A 413 11.02 38.59 2.47
N GLU A 414 10.24 39.20 1.55
CA GLU A 414 10.51 40.52 0.98
C GLU A 414 10.47 41.61 2.08
N ARG A 415 9.46 41.60 2.96
CA ARG A 415 9.35 42.54 4.10
C ARG A 415 10.55 42.46 5.05
N LEU A 416 10.95 41.25 5.42
CA LEU A 416 12.10 41.00 6.31
C LEU A 416 13.42 41.44 5.67
N ALA A 417 13.60 41.23 4.36
CA ALA A 417 14.76 41.72 3.62
C ALA A 417 14.81 43.26 3.60
N ASP A 418 13.68 43.93 3.37
CA ASP A 418 13.57 45.39 3.36
C ASP A 418 13.80 46.02 4.75
N GLU A 419 13.46 45.31 5.83
CA GLU A 419 13.77 45.73 7.21
C GLU A 419 15.24 45.54 7.56
N ALA A 420 15.85 44.41 7.19
CA ALA A 420 17.28 44.18 7.34
C ALA A 420 18.10 45.22 6.55
N TYR A 421 17.69 45.54 5.32
CA TYR A 421 18.34 46.55 4.48
C TYR A 421 18.26 47.96 5.08
N ARG A 422 17.09 48.34 5.63
CA ARG A 422 16.92 49.64 6.33
C ARG A 422 17.72 49.71 7.64
N ALA A 423 17.79 48.61 8.40
CA ALA A 423 18.63 48.54 9.60
C ALA A 423 20.13 48.71 9.27
N GLU A 424 20.60 48.08 8.20
CA GLU A 424 21.99 48.21 7.75
C GLU A 424 22.32 49.62 7.22
N GLN A 425 21.40 50.27 6.49
CA GLN A 425 21.56 51.69 6.13
C GLN A 425 21.66 52.60 7.37
N LEU A 426 20.86 52.34 8.41
CA LEU A 426 20.92 53.10 9.66
C LEU A 426 22.26 52.89 10.40
N ARG A 427 22.78 51.65 10.43
CA ARG A 427 24.12 51.35 10.99
C ARG A 427 25.21 52.12 10.26
N ILE A 428 25.22 52.07 8.93
CA ILE A 428 26.20 52.78 8.09
C ILE A 428 26.09 54.31 8.30
N ALA A 429 24.87 54.85 8.43
CA ALA A 429 24.66 56.28 8.70
C ALA A 429 25.15 56.70 10.10
N GLN A 430 24.99 55.84 11.12
CA GLN A 430 25.51 56.08 12.47
C GLN A 430 27.05 56.00 12.49
N GLU A 431 27.65 55.00 11.86
CA GLU A 431 29.12 54.88 11.76
C GLU A 431 29.74 56.07 11.00
N ALA A 432 29.07 56.58 9.96
CA ALA A 432 29.49 57.80 9.28
C ALA A 432 29.35 59.06 10.17
N ALA A 433 28.31 59.15 11.00
CA ALA A 433 28.11 60.27 11.93
C ALA A 433 29.13 60.27 13.07
N ASP A 434 29.41 59.10 13.67
CA ASP A 434 30.41 58.96 14.74
C ASP A 434 31.85 59.15 14.20
N ALA A 435 32.13 58.76 12.95
CA ALA A 435 33.37 59.09 12.28
C ALA A 435 33.53 60.61 12.07
N GLN A 436 32.50 61.30 11.58
CA GLN A 436 32.50 62.77 11.45
C GLN A 436 32.68 63.48 12.80
N LYS A 437 32.00 63.00 13.84
CA LYS A 437 32.14 63.50 15.21
C LYS A 437 33.57 63.31 15.75
N THR A 438 34.16 62.14 15.54
CA THR A 438 35.55 61.84 15.93
C THR A 438 36.55 62.77 15.24
N ILE A 439 36.33 63.05 13.94
CA ILE A 439 37.14 64.02 13.17
C ILE A 439 36.96 65.45 13.71
N ALA A 440 35.74 65.84 14.06
CA ALA A 440 35.47 67.16 14.65
C ALA A 440 36.10 67.32 16.06
N GLU A 441 36.06 66.29 16.89
CA GLU A 441 36.71 66.26 18.22
C GLU A 441 38.24 66.27 18.11
N ALA A 442 38.82 65.65 17.07
CA ALA A 442 40.25 65.74 16.78
C ALA A 442 40.66 67.16 16.36
N LEU A 443 39.92 67.78 15.42
CA LEU A 443 40.13 69.17 15.00
C LEU A 443 39.96 70.17 16.15
N ALA A 444 39.03 69.93 17.08
CA ALA A 444 38.87 70.75 18.27
C ALA A 444 40.10 70.67 19.21
N LYS A 445 40.64 69.47 19.44
CA LYS A 445 41.87 69.29 20.23
C LYS A 445 43.10 69.90 19.57
N GLU A 446 43.20 69.82 18.24
CA GLU A 446 44.29 70.46 17.48
C GLU A 446 44.22 71.99 17.56
N ALA A 447 43.03 72.58 17.75
CA ALA A 447 42.85 74.01 17.99
C ALA A 447 43.17 74.46 19.43
N GLU A 448 43.12 73.56 20.43
CA GLU A 448 43.49 73.85 21.82
C GLU A 448 44.98 73.56 22.12
N GLY A 449 45.62 72.68 21.36
CA GLY A 449 46.97 72.16 21.62
C GLY A 449 48.12 72.96 20.99
N ASN A 450 48.39 74.20 21.44
CA ASN A 450 49.56 74.96 20.97
C ASN A 450 50.30 75.79 22.06
N ASN A 451 51.12 75.11 22.87
CA ASN A 451 52.41 75.64 23.40
C ASN A 451 53.17 74.53 24.18
N ASP A 452 54.35 74.16 23.68
CA ASP A 452 55.66 74.16 24.39
C ASP A 452 55.78 73.73 25.87
N ASN A 453 56.81 72.96 26.31
CA ASN A 453 58.02 72.39 25.66
C ASN A 453 58.71 71.39 26.65
N SER A 454 59.86 70.79 26.28
CA SER A 454 60.85 70.08 27.14
C SER A 454 60.41 68.74 27.78
N SER A 455 60.98 67.58 27.40
CA SER A 455 62.29 66.99 27.82
C SER A 455 62.30 66.44 29.27
N ASP A 456 62.89 65.28 29.58
CA ASP A 456 64.02 64.60 28.94
C ASP A 456 64.09 63.06 29.20
N ASN A 457 64.80 62.34 28.32
CA ASN A 457 65.39 60.98 28.40
C ASN A 457 64.88 59.88 29.38
N SER A 458 64.61 58.68 28.82
CA SER A 458 65.50 57.50 29.03
C SER A 458 65.19 56.29 28.10
N SER A 459 66.21 55.88 27.33
CA SER A 459 66.48 54.50 26.85
C SER A 459 65.44 53.76 25.96
N ASP A 460 65.57 53.97 24.64
CA ASP A 460 65.28 52.99 23.58
C ASP A 460 66.35 51.84 23.56
N ASP A 461 66.38 50.80 22.70
CA ASP A 461 65.60 50.47 21.48
C ASP A 461 65.74 48.96 21.07
N LYS A 462 65.06 48.59 19.96
CA LYS A 462 65.36 47.59 18.88
C LYS A 462 64.39 46.40 18.74
N GLU A 463 63.96 45.94 17.55
CA GLU A 463 64.06 46.36 16.11
C GLU A 463 63.13 45.40 15.30
N THR A 464 62.43 45.66 14.17
CA THR A 464 61.99 46.82 13.33
C THR A 464 60.54 46.47 12.86
N GLY A 465 59.77 47.20 12.03
CA GLY A 465 59.90 48.36 11.12
C GLY A 465 58.48 48.72 10.59
N SER A 466 58.23 49.42 9.49
CA SER A 466 59.11 50.02 8.46
C SER A 466 58.51 51.35 7.94
N SER A 467 59.24 52.46 8.14
CA SER A 467 59.34 53.67 7.29
C SER A 467 58.10 54.27 6.57
N ASP A 468 57.67 55.43 7.08
CA ASP A 468 57.58 56.73 6.39
C ASP A 468 56.83 56.92 5.05
N ILE A 469 55.88 57.86 5.07
CA ILE A 469 55.83 58.96 4.09
C ILE A 469 55.40 60.26 4.79
N GLY A 470 56.05 61.39 4.47
CA GLY A 470 55.90 62.65 5.21
C GLY A 470 55.45 63.86 4.38
N SER A 471 54.70 64.75 5.04
CA SER A 471 54.61 66.19 4.73
C SER A 471 54.18 66.63 3.31
N TRP A 472 52.92 66.38 2.95
CA TRP A 472 52.14 67.30 2.09
C TRP A 472 50.77 67.58 2.75
N GLY A 473 50.29 68.82 2.62
CA GLY A 473 49.28 69.40 3.53
C GLY A 473 47.81 68.94 3.35
N PRO A 474 46.94 69.22 4.35
CA PRO A 474 45.61 68.61 4.49
C PRO A 474 44.60 68.91 3.35
N PHE A 475 44.83 69.96 2.55
CA PHE A 475 43.95 70.31 1.44
C PHE A 475 43.85 69.23 0.34
N ALA A 476 44.88 68.39 0.18
CA ALA A 476 44.86 67.30 -0.81
C ALA A 476 43.89 66.17 -0.41
N ALA A 477 43.84 65.81 0.88
CA ALA A 477 42.95 64.77 1.39
C ALA A 477 41.48 65.17 1.30
N ILE A 478 41.16 66.42 1.65
CA ILE A 478 39.78 66.95 1.61
C ILE A 478 39.24 66.95 0.17
N ALA A 479 40.05 67.33 -0.82
CA ALA A 479 39.66 67.29 -2.23
C ALA A 479 39.40 65.85 -2.72
N ALA A 480 40.21 64.88 -2.31
CA ALA A 480 40.02 63.47 -2.64
C ALA A 480 38.73 62.88 -2.03
N ILE A 481 38.42 63.23 -0.79
CA ILE A 481 37.20 62.78 -0.09
C ILE A 481 35.94 63.36 -0.75
N ILE A 482 35.94 64.67 -1.06
CA ILE A 482 34.80 65.31 -1.76
C ILE A 482 34.61 64.70 -3.16
N ALA A 483 35.69 64.41 -3.89
CA ALA A 483 35.61 63.74 -5.19
C ALA A 483 35.07 62.30 -5.09
N ALA A 484 35.44 61.55 -4.04
CA ALA A 484 34.90 60.22 -3.80
C ALA A 484 33.39 60.23 -3.49
N ILE A 485 32.93 61.18 -2.67
CA ILE A 485 31.49 61.36 -2.36
C ILE A 485 30.70 61.71 -3.63
N ALA A 486 31.23 62.61 -4.47
CA ALA A 486 30.61 62.97 -5.74
C ALA A 486 30.55 61.82 -6.77
N ALA A 487 31.52 60.89 -6.73
CA ALA A 487 31.55 59.73 -7.61
C ALA A 487 30.51 58.65 -7.24
N ILE A 488 30.04 58.62 -5.98
CA ILE A 488 29.05 57.64 -5.49
C ILE A 488 27.61 58.12 -5.74
N PHE A 489 27.35 59.43 -5.76
CA PHE A 489 26.00 60.00 -5.92
C PHE A 489 25.88 61.04 -7.06
N PRO A 490 25.71 60.63 -8.32
CA PRO A 490 25.55 61.54 -9.46
C PRO A 490 24.37 62.52 -9.32
N PHE A 491 23.32 62.11 -8.61
CA PHE A 491 22.04 62.84 -8.53
C PHE A 491 22.09 64.12 -7.67
N LEU A 492 23.09 64.29 -6.81
CA LEU A 492 23.24 65.50 -5.98
C LEU A 492 23.75 66.73 -6.75
N SER A 493 24.28 66.54 -7.96
CA SER A 493 24.78 67.61 -8.83
C SER A 493 23.73 68.65 -9.26
N GLY A 494 22.44 68.37 -9.08
CA GLY A 494 21.35 69.27 -9.45
C GLY A 494 20.94 70.32 -8.41
N ILE A 495 21.40 70.25 -7.15
CA ILE A 495 20.82 71.02 -6.03
C ILE A 495 21.85 71.73 -5.14
N VAL A 496 22.84 72.41 -5.72
CA VAL A 496 23.43 73.63 -5.12
C VAL A 496 23.74 74.64 -6.23
N LYS A 497 23.24 75.88 -6.10
CA LYS A 497 23.85 77.06 -6.70
C LYS A 497 24.56 77.83 -5.59
N PHE A 498 25.87 78.04 -5.72
CA PHE A 498 26.53 79.34 -5.59
C PHE A 498 27.96 79.27 -6.13
#